data_AF-A0A1G3IVV5-F1
#
_entry.id   AF-A0A1G3IVV5-F1
#
_cell.length_a   1.000
_cell.length_b   1.000
_cell.length_c   1.000
_cell.angle_alpha   90.00
_cell.angle_beta   90.00
_cell.angle_gamma   90.00
#
_symmetry.space_group_name_H-M   'P 1'
#
loop_
_entity.id
_entity.type
_entity.pdbx_description
1 polymer ?
#
loop_
_entity_poly.entity_id
_entity_poly.type
_entity_poly.pdbx_seq_one_letter_code
_entity_poly.pdbx_strand_id
1 'polypeptide(L)'
;MNLPATLFAREWLWLFDLLFAAFLYHALRKADWRSLLDNPSMTNALVGLLIGAFVFWQFNAGIRPGFNFHILGATLFVLMFGWQIAVASLTLVMAASFFRADADWIALGLNGLLMIAIPVLFTEWLLRFSRKNLPKNLFFYVLWNGFICAGLSI
;
A
#
# COMPACT_ATOMS: atom_id res chain seq x y z
N MET A 1 -2.82 5.35 8.68
CA MET A 1 -3.72 5.77 9.78
C MET A 1 -4.69 4.64 10.04
N ASN A 2 -4.70 4.05 11.23
CA ASN A 2 -5.70 3.02 11.57
C ASN A 2 -6.95 3.71 12.13
N LEU A 3 -7.95 3.93 11.28
CA LEU A 3 -9.24 4.51 11.66
C LEU A 3 -10.06 3.46 12.42
N PRO A 4 -10.49 3.75 13.66
CA PRO A 4 -11.30 2.82 14.44
C PRO A 4 -12.72 2.73 13.87
N ALA A 5 -13.28 1.51 13.89
CA ALA A 5 -14.63 1.21 13.38
C ALA A 5 -15.73 2.03 14.08
N THR A 6 -15.52 2.41 15.34
CA THR A 6 -16.49 3.15 16.15
C THR A 6 -16.83 4.54 15.61
N LEU A 7 -16.02 5.09 14.69
CA LEU A 7 -16.26 6.39 14.07
C LEU A 7 -17.26 6.34 12.91
N PHE A 8 -17.58 5.16 12.40
CA PHE A 8 -18.37 4.99 11.18
C PHE A 8 -19.56 4.06 11.41
N ALA A 9 -20.66 4.33 10.70
CA ALA A 9 -21.82 3.43 10.73
C ALA A 9 -21.46 2.09 10.06
N ARG A 10 -21.91 1.00 10.68
CA ARG A 10 -21.56 -0.38 10.31
C ARG A 10 -21.85 -0.71 8.84
N GLU A 11 -22.95 -0.19 8.28
CA GLU A 11 -23.33 -0.39 6.88
C GLU A 11 -22.26 0.13 5.90
N TRP A 12 -21.66 1.28 6.21
CA TRP A 12 -20.60 1.88 5.39
C TRP A 12 -19.31 1.06 5.45
N LEU A 13 -19.00 0.50 6.63
CA LEU A 13 -17.82 -0.32 6.81
C LEU A 13 -17.90 -1.60 5.97
N TRP A 14 -19.05 -2.28 5.96
CA TRP A 14 -19.28 -3.43 5.07
C TRP A 14 -19.15 -3.07 3.58
N LEU A 15 -19.67 -1.91 3.18
CA LEU A 15 -19.52 -1.43 1.81
C LEU A 15 -18.04 -1.22 1.45
N PHE A 16 -17.26 -0.59 2.34
CA PHE A 16 -15.83 -0.37 2.13
C PHE A 16 -15.03 -1.68 2.11
N ASP A 17 -15.38 -2.65 2.96
CA ASP A 17 -14.81 -4.00 2.94
C ASP A 17 -15.07 -4.69 1.61
N LEU A 18 -16.30 -4.64 1.09
CA LEU A 18 -16.64 -5.23 -0.21
C LEU A 18 -15.88 -4.56 -1.36
N LEU A 19 -15.79 -3.23 -1.37
CA LEU A 19 -15.05 -2.48 -2.38
C LEU A 19 -13.55 -2.81 -2.34
N PHE A 20 -12.96 -2.84 -1.15
CA PHE A 20 -11.56 -3.18 -0.97
C PHE A 20 -11.29 -4.64 -1.33
N ALA A 21 -12.15 -5.57 -0.94
CA ALA A 21 -12.03 -6.99 -1.29
C ALA A 21 -12.11 -7.20 -2.81
N ALA A 22 -13.01 -6.51 -3.51
CA ALA A 22 -13.10 -6.56 -4.97
C ALA A 22 -11.82 -6.01 -5.62
N PHE A 23 -11.29 -4.90 -5.11
CA PHE A 23 -10.03 -4.33 -5.59
C PHE A 23 -8.83 -5.24 -5.35
N LEU A 24 -8.71 -5.81 -4.14
CA LEU A 24 -7.67 -6.79 -3.79
C LEU A 24 -7.76 -8.03 -4.67
N TYR A 25 -8.95 -8.59 -4.85
CA TYR A 25 -9.18 -9.73 -5.74
C TYR A 25 -8.73 -9.43 -7.18
N HIS A 26 -9.05 -8.22 -7.67
CA HIS A 26 -8.60 -7.77 -8.98
C HIS A 26 -7.08 -7.68 -9.08
N ALA A 27 -6.42 -7.13 -8.05
CA ALA A 27 -4.96 -7.05 -7.97
C ALA A 27 -4.32 -8.45 -7.97
N LEU A 28 -4.79 -9.34 -7.09
CA LEU A 28 -4.29 -10.72 -6.96
C LEU A 28 -4.39 -11.50 -8.27
N ARG A 29 -5.48 -11.32 -9.02
CA ARG A 29 -5.68 -11.99 -10.32
C ARG A 29 -4.80 -11.47 -11.44
N LYS A 30 -4.42 -10.19 -11.39
CA LYS A 30 -3.59 -9.54 -12.42
C LYS A 30 -2.10 -9.55 -12.10
N ALA A 31 -1.72 -9.97 -10.90
CA ALA A 31 -0.32 -10.08 -10.51
C ALA A 31 0.36 -11.23 -11.27
N ASP A 32 1.52 -10.96 -11.83
CA ASP A 32 2.38 -11.98 -12.43
C ASP A 32 3.23 -12.66 -11.34
N TRP A 33 2.58 -13.51 -10.56
CA TRP A 33 3.22 -14.23 -9.45
C TRP A 33 4.36 -15.13 -9.93
N ARG A 34 4.25 -15.68 -11.13
CA ARG A 34 5.27 -16.57 -11.68
C ARG A 34 6.57 -15.83 -11.90
N SER A 35 6.52 -14.69 -12.61
CA SER A 35 7.73 -13.88 -12.84
C SER A 35 8.38 -13.41 -11.54
N LEU A 36 7.60 -13.15 -10.49
CA LEU A 36 8.15 -12.78 -9.18
C LEU A 36 8.85 -13.96 -8.50
N LEU A 37 8.15 -15.10 -8.40
CA LEU A 37 8.61 -16.28 -7.65
C LEU A 37 9.76 -17.01 -8.36
N ASP A 38 9.81 -16.95 -9.70
CA ASP A 38 10.90 -17.52 -10.50
C ASP A 38 12.19 -16.67 -10.42
N ASN A 39 12.14 -15.47 -9.82
CA ASN A 39 13.30 -14.60 -9.60
C ASN A 39 13.65 -14.52 -8.11
N PRO A 40 14.67 -15.27 -7.63
CA PRO A 40 15.05 -15.30 -6.22
C PRO A 40 15.46 -13.92 -5.67
N SER A 41 16.08 -13.07 -6.49
CA SER A 41 16.50 -11.74 -6.05
C SER A 41 15.30 -10.83 -5.75
N MET A 42 14.26 -10.88 -6.59
CA MET A 42 13.03 -10.10 -6.40
C MET A 42 12.20 -10.66 -5.24
N THR A 43 12.16 -11.99 -5.09
CA THR A 43 11.49 -12.62 -3.95
C THR A 43 12.17 -12.23 -2.63
N ASN A 44 13.50 -12.30 -2.54
CA ASN A 44 14.24 -11.87 -1.34
C ASN A 44 14.03 -10.39 -1.02
N ALA A 45 14.05 -9.53 -2.05
CA ALA A 45 13.77 -8.11 -1.88
C ALA A 45 12.35 -7.87 -1.35
N LEU A 46 11.35 -8.61 -1.87
CA LEU A 46 9.97 -8.50 -1.42
C LEU A 46 9.81 -8.94 0.03
N VAL A 47 10.42 -10.07 0.41
CA VAL A 47 10.39 -10.57 1.80
C VAL A 47 11.04 -9.56 2.74
N GLY A 48 12.21 -9.03 2.38
CA GLY A 48 12.88 -7.99 3.16
C GLY A 48 12.01 -6.74 3.33
N LEU A 49 11.34 -6.30 2.26
CA LEU A 49 10.44 -5.16 2.28
C LEU A 49 9.16 -5.42 3.08
N LEU A 50 8.59 -6.62 3.02
CA LEU A 50 7.43 -6.99 3.83
C LEU A 50 7.76 -6.92 5.33
N ILE A 51 8.89 -7.49 5.74
CA ILE A 51 9.35 -7.46 7.12
C ILE A 51 9.66 -6.02 7.55
N GLY A 52 10.42 -5.29 6.73
CA GLY A 52 10.76 -3.89 7.00
C GLY A 52 9.54 -2.99 7.11
N ALA A 53 8.59 -3.10 6.17
CA ALA A 53 7.34 -2.35 6.19
C ALA A 53 6.51 -2.68 7.43
N PHE A 54 6.40 -3.96 7.79
CA PHE A 54 5.74 -4.37 9.03
C PHE A 54 6.37 -3.72 10.25
N VAL A 55 7.70 -3.76 10.40
CA VAL A 55 8.42 -3.11 11.50
C VAL A 55 8.19 -1.60 11.51
N PHE A 56 8.31 -0.93 10.36
CA PHE A 56 8.10 0.52 10.26
C PHE A 56 6.68 0.94 10.62
N TRP A 57 5.68 0.12 10.30
CA TRP A 57 4.29 0.38 10.67
C TRP A 57 4.03 0.26 12.17
N GLN A 58 4.93 -0.38 12.92
CA GLN A 58 4.84 -0.44 14.38
C GLN A 58 5.34 0.85 15.05
N PHE A 59 6.05 1.71 14.32
CA PHE A 59 6.46 3.01 14.84
C PHE A 59 5.27 3.96 14.81
N ASN A 60 4.84 4.38 16.01
CA ASN A 60 3.80 5.39 16.14
C ASN A 60 4.42 6.78 16.02
N ALA A 61 4.22 7.42 14.86
CA ALA A 61 4.52 8.84 14.66
C ALA A 61 3.32 9.76 14.98
N GLY A 62 2.39 9.29 15.83
CA GLY A 62 1.17 10.01 16.17
C GLY A 62 1.40 11.08 17.22
N ILE A 63 0.88 12.29 16.96
CA ILE A 63 0.90 13.43 17.89
C ILE A 63 -0.30 13.34 18.86
N ARG A 64 -1.39 12.65 18.47
CA ARG A 64 -2.62 12.46 19.26
C ARG A 64 -3.14 11.03 19.16
N PRO A 65 -3.78 10.49 20.22
CA PRO A 65 -4.45 9.19 20.17
C PRO A 65 -5.45 9.14 19.00
N GLY A 66 -5.35 8.10 18.17
CA GLY A 66 -6.20 7.94 16.97
C GLY A 66 -5.70 8.63 15.70
N PHE A 67 -4.60 9.40 15.75
CA PHE A 67 -4.02 10.08 14.59
C PHE A 67 -2.57 9.64 14.36
N ASN A 68 -2.40 8.37 13.96
CA ASN A 68 -1.08 7.76 13.73
C ASN A 68 -0.72 7.75 12.25
N PHE A 69 0.37 8.44 11.91
CA PHE A 69 1.00 8.34 10.58
C PHE A 69 1.88 7.10 10.52
N HIS A 70 1.81 6.38 9.41
CA HIS A 70 2.63 5.20 9.15
C HIS A 70 3.46 5.49 7.92
N ILE A 71 4.72 5.08 7.93
CA ILE A 71 5.54 5.10 6.72
C ILE A 71 5.03 3.99 5.81
N LEU A 72 4.08 4.33 4.91
CA LEU A 72 3.34 3.36 4.10
C LEU A 72 4.25 2.56 3.16
N GLY A 73 5.27 3.20 2.60
CA GLY A 73 6.14 2.58 1.59
C GLY A 73 5.42 2.24 0.28
N ALA A 74 4.17 2.65 0.10
CA ALA A 74 3.33 2.21 -1.02
C ALA A 74 3.97 2.50 -2.39
N THR A 75 4.55 3.69 -2.55
CA THR A 75 5.26 4.06 -3.77
C THR A 75 6.43 3.14 -4.06
N LEU A 76 7.24 2.78 -3.06
CA LEU A 76 8.38 1.90 -3.23
C LEU A 76 7.93 0.52 -3.74
N PHE A 77 6.89 -0.06 -3.15
CA PHE A 77 6.32 -1.33 -3.61
C PHE A 77 5.81 -1.25 -5.05
N VAL A 78 5.10 -0.18 -5.43
CA VAL A 78 4.61 0.02 -6.79
C VAL A 78 5.75 0.14 -7.79
N LEU A 79 6.80 0.90 -7.47
CA LEU A 79 7.93 1.10 -8.36
C LEU A 79 8.77 -0.17 -8.56
N MET A 80 8.85 -1.04 -7.55
CA MET A 80 9.65 -2.26 -7.61
C MET A 80 8.88 -3.45 -8.19
N PHE A 81 7.61 -3.63 -7.81
CA PHE A 81 6.84 -4.85 -8.12
C PHE A 81 5.56 -4.58 -8.91
N GLY A 82 5.25 -3.33 -9.21
CA GLY A 82 3.98 -2.94 -9.82
C GLY A 82 2.83 -2.88 -8.81
N TRP A 83 1.74 -2.25 -9.23
CA TRP A 83 0.60 -1.97 -8.35
C TRP A 83 -0.08 -3.24 -7.82
N GLN A 84 -0.09 -4.34 -8.58
CA GLN A 84 -0.77 -5.57 -8.19
C GLN A 84 -0.12 -6.24 -6.99
N ILE A 85 1.20 -6.44 -7.05
CA ILE A 85 1.98 -7.04 -5.98
C ILE A 85 2.03 -6.07 -4.79
N ALA A 86 2.16 -4.76 -5.05
CA ALA A 86 2.10 -3.75 -4.00
C ALA A 86 0.82 -3.83 -3.15
N VAL A 87 -0.36 -3.92 -3.78
CA VAL A 87 -1.64 -4.05 -3.07
C VAL A 87 -1.66 -5.32 -2.22
N ALA A 88 -1.24 -6.46 -2.78
CA ALA A 88 -1.22 -7.72 -2.05
C ALA A 88 -0.28 -7.67 -0.83
N SER A 89 0.94 -7.18 -1.03
CA SER A 89 1.97 -7.09 0.01
C SER A 89 1.59 -6.12 1.13
N LEU A 90 1.09 -4.93 0.79
CA LEU A 90 0.66 -3.95 1.79
C LEU A 90 -0.58 -4.43 2.54
N THR A 91 -1.48 -5.16 1.88
CA THR A 91 -2.64 -5.76 2.55
C THR A 91 -2.19 -6.80 3.57
N LEU A 92 -1.18 -7.62 3.24
CA LEU A 92 -0.60 -8.58 4.17
C LEU A 92 0.02 -7.88 5.39
N VAL A 93 0.77 -6.80 5.18
CA VAL A 93 1.37 -6.00 6.26
C VAL A 93 0.28 -5.37 7.15
N MET A 94 -0.79 -4.84 6.53
CA MET A 94 -1.92 -4.26 7.24
C MET A 94 -2.66 -5.31 8.08
N ALA A 95 -2.96 -6.48 7.51
CA ALA A 95 -3.63 -7.56 8.22
C ALA A 95 -2.80 -8.06 9.42
N ALA A 96 -1.49 -8.22 9.25
CA ALA A 96 -0.58 -8.58 10.34
C ALA A 96 -0.55 -7.52 11.45
N SER A 97 -0.60 -6.23 11.08
CA SER A 97 -0.63 -5.12 12.04
C SER A 97 -1.96 -5.04 12.79
N PHE A 98 -3.09 -5.28 12.11
CA PHE A 98 -4.42 -5.34 12.73
C PHE A 98 -4.52 -6.48 13.73
N PHE A 99 -3.99 -7.66 13.38
CA PHE A 99 -3.92 -8.81 14.27
C PHE A 99 -3.10 -8.52 15.53
N ARG A 100 -1.94 -7.83 15.39
CA ARG A 100 -1.11 -7.45 16.54
C ARG A 100 -1.76 -6.41 17.45
N ALA A 101 -2.54 -5.49 16.88
CA ALA A 101 -3.12 -4.37 17.59
C ALA A 101 -4.53 -4.64 18.16
N ASP A 102 -5.03 -5.88 18.05
CA ASP A 102 -6.41 -6.25 18.38
C ASP A 102 -7.45 -5.28 17.76
N ALA A 103 -7.17 -4.86 16.52
CA ALA A 103 -7.99 -3.88 15.82
C ALA A 103 -9.29 -4.51 15.28
N ASP A 104 -10.31 -3.67 15.10
CA ASP A 104 -11.59 -4.11 14.56
C ASP A 104 -11.47 -4.41 13.05
N TRP A 105 -11.67 -5.67 12.70
CA TRP A 105 -11.53 -6.20 11.34
C TRP A 105 -12.54 -5.60 10.36
N ILE A 106 -13.67 -5.09 10.86
CA ILE A 106 -14.68 -4.44 10.01
C ILE A 106 -14.19 -3.08 9.47
N ALA A 107 -13.12 -2.51 10.04
CA ALA A 107 -12.51 -1.30 9.51
C ALA A 107 -11.43 -1.58 8.45
N LEU A 108 -11.16 -2.84 8.13
CA LEU A 108 -10.03 -3.23 7.27
C LEU A 108 -10.16 -2.63 5.86
N GLY A 109 -11.34 -2.67 5.27
CA GLY A 109 -11.61 -2.13 3.94
C GLY A 109 -11.48 -0.62 3.86
N LEU A 110 -11.99 0.10 4.86
CA LEU A 110 -11.82 1.55 4.93
C LEU A 110 -10.33 1.93 5.01
N ASN A 111 -9.60 1.27 5.91
CA ASN A 111 -8.16 1.49 6.07
C ASN A 111 -7.39 1.07 4.81
N GLY A 112 -7.76 -0.05 4.19
CA GLY A 112 -7.17 -0.53 2.96
C GLY A 112 -7.39 0.42 1.78
N LEU A 113 -8.59 0.99 1.64
CA LEU A 113 -8.86 1.96 0.58
C LEU A 113 -8.00 3.23 0.76
N LEU A 114 -7.91 3.74 1.98
CA LEU A 114 -7.18 4.99 2.27
C LEU A 114 -5.66 4.81 2.27
N MET A 115 -5.15 3.74 2.87
CA MET A 115 -3.71 3.52 3.07
C MET A 115 -3.04 2.73 1.95
N ILE A 116 -3.82 1.97 1.16
CA ILE A 116 -3.29 1.08 0.14
C ILE A 116 -3.83 1.49 -1.23
N ALA A 117 -5.15 1.44 -1.45
CA ALA A 117 -5.70 1.63 -2.80
C ALA A 117 -5.42 3.02 -3.35
N ILE A 118 -5.70 4.09 -2.61
CA ILE A 118 -5.48 5.47 -3.06
C ILE A 118 -3.98 5.74 -3.33
N PRO A 119 -3.05 5.48 -2.39
CA PRO A 119 -1.62 5.74 -2.61
C PRO A 119 -1.02 4.93 -3.77
N VAL A 120 -1.42 3.66 -3.89
CA VAL A 120 -0.95 2.78 -4.96
C VAL A 120 -1.46 3.27 -6.31
N LEU A 121 -2.77 3.56 -6.44
CA LEU A 121 -3.36 4.00 -7.71
C LEU A 121 -2.82 5.37 -8.12
N PHE A 122 -2.64 6.27 -7.16
CA PHE A 122 -2.02 7.57 -7.40
C PHE A 122 -0.58 7.41 -7.90
N THR A 123 0.20 6.51 -7.27
CA THR A 123 1.56 6.22 -7.72
C THR A 123 1.59 5.64 -9.12
N GLU A 124 0.76 4.65 -9.40
CA GLU A 124 0.68 4.00 -10.71
C GLU A 124 0.27 5.01 -11.80
N TRP A 125 -0.68 5.90 -11.50
CA TRP A 125 -1.09 6.96 -12.41
C TRP A 125 0.06 7.93 -12.70
N LEU A 126 0.77 8.40 -11.67
CA LEU A 126 1.88 9.33 -11.84
C LEU A 126 3.06 8.68 -12.57
N LEU A 127 3.32 7.39 -12.31
CA LEU A 127 4.33 6.60 -13.02
C LEU A 127 4.00 6.49 -14.50
N ARG A 128 2.75 6.19 -14.86
CA ARG A 128 2.30 6.15 -16.26
C ARG A 128 2.41 7.53 -16.91
N PHE A 129 2.05 8.58 -16.19
CA PHE A 129 2.18 9.96 -16.67
C PHE A 129 3.65 10.31 -16.94
N SER A 130 4.56 9.99 -16.01
CA SER A 130 6.00 10.22 -16.15
C SER A 130 6.57 9.46 -17.35
N ARG A 131 6.23 8.17 -17.50
CA ARG A 131 6.70 7.34 -18.63
C ARG A 131 6.25 7.86 -20.00
N LYS A 132 5.09 8.51 -20.06
CA LYS A 132 4.53 9.05 -21.31
C LYS A 132 5.05 10.45 -21.64
N ASN A 133 5.23 11.31 -20.64
CA ASN A 133 5.42 12.75 -20.84
C ASN A 133 6.80 13.27 -20.44
N LEU A 134 7.59 12.52 -19.66
CA LEU A 134 8.89 12.98 -19.16
C LEU A 134 10.07 12.28 -19.88
N PRO A 135 11.25 12.91 -19.91
CA PRO A 135 12.45 12.30 -20.45
C PRO A 135 12.83 11.01 -19.71
N LYS A 136 13.22 9.97 -20.45
CA LYS A 136 13.61 8.67 -19.91
C LYS A 136 15.02 8.71 -19.31
N ASN A 137 15.17 9.38 -18.17
CA ASN A 137 16.42 9.39 -17.41
C ASN A 137 16.17 9.02 -15.94
N LEU A 138 17.21 8.48 -15.29
CA LEU A 138 17.13 8.03 -13.90
C LEU A 138 16.84 9.20 -12.94
N PHE A 139 17.33 10.39 -13.25
CA PHE A 139 17.13 11.58 -12.42
C PHE A 139 15.65 11.93 -12.26
N PHE A 140 14.91 12.08 -13.37
CA PHE A 140 13.47 12.31 -13.31
C PHE A 140 12.74 11.12 -12.73
N TYR A 141 13.20 9.89 -12.97
CA TYR A 141 12.58 8.74 -12.34
C TYR A 141 12.62 8.82 -10.82
N VAL A 142 13.81 9.05 -10.25
CA VAL A 142 14.01 9.15 -8.80
C VAL A 142 13.33 10.39 -8.23
N LEU A 143 13.51 11.58 -8.81
CA LEU A 143 12.97 12.82 -8.27
C LEU A 143 11.44 12.90 -8.40
N TRP A 144 10.90 12.54 -9.56
CA TRP A 144 9.46 12.63 -9.81
C TRP A 144 8.70 11.46 -9.19
N ASN A 145 9.09 10.22 -9.50
CA ASN A 145 8.35 9.04 -9.07
C ASN A 145 8.77 8.56 -7.68
N GLY A 146 10.05 8.72 -7.31
CA GLY A 146 10.55 8.31 -6.00
C GLY A 146 10.25 9.32 -4.89
N PHE A 147 10.49 10.62 -5.14
CA PHE A 147 10.33 11.66 -4.12
C PHE A 147 8.98 12.37 -4.18
N ILE A 148 8.66 13.03 -5.29
CA ILE A 148 7.43 13.84 -5.40
C ILE A 148 6.20 12.95 -5.25
N CYS A 149 6.16 11.81 -5.96
CA CYS A 149 5.06 10.87 -5.84
C CYS A 149 4.88 10.35 -4.41
N ALA A 150 5.97 9.91 -3.79
CA ALA A 150 5.92 9.37 -2.44
C ALA A 150 5.37 10.42 -1.46
N GLY A 151 5.86 11.66 -1.54
CA GLY A 151 5.39 12.76 -0.69
C GLY A 151 3.92 13.13 -0.91
N LEU A 152 3.41 13.03 -2.14
CA LEU A 152 2.01 13.35 -2.46
C LEU A 152 1.03 12.20 -2.21
N SER A 153 1.51 10.96 -2.11
CA SER A 153 0.67 9.76 -1.98
C SER A 153 0.36 9.34 -0.55
N ILE A 154 0.97 9.99 0.46
CA ILE A 154 0.89 9.63 1.88
C ILE A 154 -0.21 10.42 2.60
#